data_AF-I0L3Y6-F1
#
_entry.id   AF-I0L3Y6-F1
#
_cell.length_a   1.000
_cell.length_b   1.000
_cell.length_c   1.000
_cell.angle_alpha   90.00
_cell.angle_beta   90.00
_cell.angle_gamma   90.00
#
_symmetry.space_group_name_H-M   'P 1'
#
loop_
_entity.id
_entity.type
_entity.pdbx_description
1 polymer ?
#
loop_
_entity_poly.entity_id
_entity_poly.type
_entity_poly.pdbx_seq_one_letter_code
_entity_poly.pdbx_strand_id
1 'polypeptide(L)' 'MGKVPIVSIDEPVSKATELFMAKRVLDAHWTRALDRPWRVGGCLECQGRNDCPQLDWAIALTAEVAALMLPKLT' A
#
# COMPACT_ATOMS: atom_id res chain seq x y z
N MET A 1 -35.12 -19.06 -10.17
CA MET A 1 -34.06 -18.17 -10.69
C MET A 1 -33.69 -17.21 -9.58
N GLY A 2 -32.59 -17.48 -8.87
CA GLY A 2 -32.09 -16.60 -7.81
C GLY A 2 -31.45 -15.36 -8.43
N LYS A 3 -31.78 -14.17 -7.92
CA LYS A 3 -31.14 -12.92 -8.33
C LYS A 3 -29.66 -13.00 -7.95
N VAL A 4 -28.78 -12.92 -8.95
CA VAL A 4 -27.35 -12.71 -8.73
C VAL A 4 -27.20 -11.28 -8.20
N PRO A 5 -26.67 -11.06 -6.99
CA PRO A 5 -26.39 -9.72 -6.52
C PRO A 5 -25.28 -9.16 -7.42
N ILE A 6 -25.60 -8.10 -8.17
CA ILE A 6 -24.58 -7.27 -8.82
C ILE A 6 -23.96 -6.48 -7.67
N VAL A 7 -22.83 -6.95 -7.16
CA VAL A 7 -22.02 -6.18 -6.20
C VAL A 7 -21.55 -4.95 -6.96
N SER A 8 -22.06 -3.78 -6.54
CA SER A 8 -21.64 -2.50 -7.11
C SER A 8 -20.13 -2.34 -6.92
N ILE A 9 -19.43 -1.96 -8.00
CA ILE A 9 -17.98 -1.70 -7.97
C ILE A 9 -17.65 -0.50 -7.05
N ASP A 10 -18.66 0.28 -6.66
CA ASP A 10 -18.54 1.49 -5.83
C ASP A 10 -18.58 1.23 -4.31
N GLU A 11 -18.48 -0.02 -3.84
CA GLU A 11 -18.31 -0.24 -2.40
C GLU A 11 -17.01 0.42 -1.92
N PRO A 12 -17.05 1.30 -0.89
CA PRO A 12 -15.84 1.94 -0.39
C PRO A 12 -14.89 0.85 0.09
N VAL A 13 -13.69 0.86 -0.47
CA VAL A 13 -12.62 -0.06 -0.06
C VAL A 13 -12.45 0.08 1.45
N SER A 14 -12.63 -1.04 2.17
CA SER A 14 -12.51 -1.00 3.62
C SER A 14 -11.11 -0.50 4.02
N LYS A 15 -10.98 0.24 5.14
CA LYS A 15 -9.68 0.67 5.64
C LYS A 15 -8.70 -0.49 5.87
N ALA A 16 -9.21 -1.67 6.19
CA ALA A 16 -8.41 -2.89 6.30
C ALA A 16 -7.83 -3.31 4.94
N THR A 17 -8.62 -3.23 3.87
CA THR A 17 -8.16 -3.50 2.51
C THR A 17 -7.12 -2.47 2.05
N GLU A 18 -7.34 -1.18 2.33
CA GLU A 18 -6.35 -0.14 2.01
C GLU A 18 -5.02 -0.38 2.73
N LEU A 19 -5.05 -0.69 4.04
CA LEU A 19 -3.86 -1.02 4.82
C LEU A 19 -3.14 -2.28 4.32
N PHE A 20 -3.90 -3.32 3.94
CA PHE A 20 -3.34 -4.52 3.35
C PHE A 20 -2.58 -4.21 2.06
N MET A 21 -3.17 -3.37 1.21
CA MET A 21 -2.53 -2.92 -0.04
C MET A 21 -1.30 -2.05 0.23
N ALA A 22 -1.37 -1.11 1.17
CA ALA A 22 -0.22 -0.30 1.57
C ALA A 22 0.93 -1.16 2.08
N LYS A 23 0.67 -2.17 2.92
CA LYS A 23 1.70 -3.12 3.37
C LYS A 23 2.39 -3.80 2.19
N ARG A 24 1.64 -4.29 1.21
CA ARG A 24 2.22 -4.95 0.03
C ARG A 24 3.11 -4.00 -0.78
N VAL A 25 2.71 -2.74 -0.91
CA VAL A 25 3.54 -1.71 -1.55
C VAL A 25 4.83 -1.48 -0.76
N LEU A 26 4.75 -1.30 0.56
CA LEU A 26 5.92 -1.14 1.42
C LEU A 26 6.86 -2.36 1.32
N ASP A 27 6.33 -3.58 1.39
CA ASP A 27 7.11 -4.81 1.24
C ASP A 27 7.83 -4.83 -0.12
N ALA A 28 7.15 -4.49 -1.22
CA ALA A 28 7.76 -4.45 -2.55
C ALA A 28 8.92 -3.45 -2.65
N HIS A 29 8.91 -2.38 -1.85
CA HIS A 29 9.96 -1.38 -1.81
C HIS A 29 11.11 -1.72 -0.84
N TRP A 30 10.83 -2.47 0.23
CA TRP A 30 11.83 -2.83 1.26
C TRP A 30 12.43 -4.23 1.12
N THR A 31 11.84 -5.13 0.34
CA THR A 31 12.37 -6.50 0.18
C THR A 31 13.55 -6.51 -0.80
N ARG A 32 14.75 -6.70 -0.26
CA ARG A 32 15.97 -6.96 -1.05
C ARG A 32 15.85 -8.32 -1.73
N ALA A 33 15.86 -8.37 -3.06
CA ALA A 33 16.16 -9.60 -3.76
C ALA A 33 17.63 -9.98 -3.48
N LEU A 34 17.87 -11.09 -2.80
CA LEU A 34 19.22 -11.54 -2.40
C LEU A 34 20.12 -11.85 -3.61
N ASP A 35 19.50 -12.19 -4.74
CA ASP A 35 20.10 -12.69 -5.98
C ASP A 35 20.06 -11.69 -7.15
N ARG A 36 19.50 -10.49 -6.94
CA ARG A 36 19.42 -9.45 -7.99
C ARG A 36 20.14 -8.18 -7.55
N PRO A 37 20.78 -7.45 -8.49
CA PRO A 37 21.34 -6.13 -8.19
C PRO A 37 20.22 -5.24 -7.62
N TRP A 38 20.56 -4.51 -6.56
CA TRP A 38 19.64 -3.63 -5.85
C TRP A 38 18.87 -2.75 -6.85
N ARG A 39 17.55 -2.89 -6.88
CA ARG A 39 16.64 -1.97 -7.56
C ARG A 39 15.86 -1.25 -6.50
N VAL A 40 15.85 0.09 -6.57
CA VAL A 40 14.88 0.85 -5.78
C VAL A 40 13.51 0.57 -6.30
N GLY A 41 12.60 0.22 -5.39
CA GLY A 41 11.22 -0.05 -5.73
C GLY A 41 11.08 -1.29 -6.60
N GLY A 42 10.80 -2.45 -5.99
CA GLY A 42 10.22 -3.59 -6.71
C GLY A 42 8.85 -3.28 -7.37
N CYS A 43 8.43 -2.02 -7.40
CA CYS A 43 7.33 -1.47 -8.17
C CYS A 43 7.79 -1.13 -9.60
N LEU A 44 7.05 -1.65 -10.58
CA LEU A 44 7.32 -1.46 -12.01
C LEU A 44 7.17 0.00 -12.49
N GLU A 45 6.54 0.86 -11.67
CA GLU A 45 6.33 2.28 -11.97
C GLU A 45 7.46 3.19 -11.44
N CYS A 46 8.39 2.64 -10.64
CA CYS A 46 9.52 3.41 -10.13
C CYS A 46 10.54 3.72 -11.24
N GLN A 47 10.55 4.96 -11.73
CA GLN A 47 11.56 5.44 -12.67
C GLN A 47 12.81 6.03 -11.98
N GLY A 48 12.83 6.08 -10.65
CA GLY A 48 13.90 6.70 -9.88
C GLY A 48 13.88 6.33 -8.40
N ARG A 49 14.81 6.94 -7.64
CA ARG A 49 15.04 6.61 -6.22
C ARG A 49 13.93 7.08 -5.28
N ASN A 50 13.19 8.13 -5.66
CA ASN A 50 12.37 8.91 -4.72
C ASN A 50 10.96 9.26 -5.21
N ASP A 51 10.59 8.96 -6.46
CA ASP A 51 9.34 9.44 -7.05
C ASP A 51 8.39 8.26 -7.35
N CYS A 52 7.78 7.70 -6.31
CA CYS A 52 6.79 6.63 -6.46
C CYS A 52 5.47 7.02 -5.77
N PRO A 53 4.43 7.43 -6.53
CA PRO A 53 3.14 7.80 -5.96
C PRO A 53 2.50 6.69 -5.12
N GLN A 54 2.74 5.42 -5.48
CA GLN A 54 2.25 4.28 -4.71
C GLN A 54 2.94 4.18 -3.34
N LEU A 55 4.25 4.44 -3.28
CA LEU A 55 5.00 4.44 -2.03
C LEU A 55 4.59 5.61 -1.14
N ASP A 56 4.45 6.82 -1.72
CA ASP A 56 4.01 8.01 -0.98
C ASP A 56 2.63 7.80 -0.36
N TRP A 57 1.71 7.25 -1.14
CA TRP A 57 0.38 6.86 -0.65
C TRP A 57 0.46 5.84 0.49
N ALA A 58 1.26 4.79 0.34
CA ALA A 58 1.38 3.75 1.36
C ALA A 58 1.98 4.28 2.67
N ILE A 59 2.94 5.20 2.60
CA ILE A 59 3.53 5.87 3.77
C ILE A 59 2.49 6.75 4.45
N ALA A 60 1.77 7.59 3.70
CA ALA A 60 0.76 8.49 4.23
C ALA A 60 -0.35 7.73 4.98
N LEU A 61 -0.92 6.70 4.35
CA LEU A 61 -1.97 5.88 4.98
C LEU A 61 -1.48 5.19 6.26
N THR A 62 -0.25 4.65 6.24
CA THR A 62 0.32 3.98 7.40
C THR A 62 0.57 4.97 8.54
N ALA A 63 1.00 6.19 8.23
CA ALA A 63 1.19 7.25 9.21
C ALA A 63 -0.14 7.70 9.85
N GLU A 64 -1.20 7.85 9.05
CA GLU A 64 -2.54 8.16 9.56
C GLU A 64 -3.02 7.09 10.55
N VAL A 65 -2.89 5.81 10.19
CA VAL A 65 -3.31 4.71 11.06
C VAL A 65 -2.42 4.60 12.30
N ALA A 66 -1.12 4.82 12.16
CA ALA A 66 -0.20 4.86 13.29
C ALA A 66 -0.57 5.98 14.27
N ALA A 67 -0.94 7.17 13.80
CA ALA A 67 -1.38 8.28 14.65
C ALA A 67 -2.65 7.94 15.44
N LEU A 68 -3.58 7.17 14.85
CA LEU A 68 -4.79 6.71 15.53
C LEU A 68 -4.51 5.60 16.56
N MET A 69 -3.55 4.71 16.28
CA MET A 69 -3.23 3.57 17.15
C MET A 69 -2.20 3.91 18.23
N LEU A 70 -1.36 4.93 18.02
CA LEU A 70 -0.27 5.34 18.90
C LEU A 70 -0.42 6.83 19.32
N PRO A 71 -1.50 7.20 20.03
CA PRO A 71 -1.82 8.59 20.36
C PRO A 71 -0.85 9.28 21.35
N LYS A 72 0.27 8.63 21.73
CA LYS A 72 1.24 9.13 22.72
C LYS A 72 2.63 9.45 22.14
N LEU A 73 2.79 9.51 20.82
CA LEU A 73 4.07 9.85 20.16
C LEU A 73 4.13 11.30 19.65
N THR A 74 3.15 12.13 19.97
CA THR A 74 3.14 13.60 19.78
C THR A 74 3.10 14.29 21.12
#